data_AF-A0A0K2TBN5-F1
#
_entry.id   AF-A0A0K2TBN5-F1
#
_cell.length_a   1.000
_cell.length_b   1.000
_cell.length_c   1.000
_cell.angle_alpha   90.00
_cell.angle_beta   90.00
_cell.angle_gamma   90.00
#
_symmetry.space_group_name_H-M   'P 1'
#
loop_
_entity.id
_entity.type
_entity.pdbx_description
1 polymer ?
#
loop_
_entity_poly.entity_id
_entity_poly.type
_entity_poly.pdbx_seq_one_letter_code
_entity_poly.pdbx_strand_id
1 'polypeptide(L)'
;FLCWTLLLTDYMALADTDYCKIGNEHTLCSFRGKISKDCGKYHRRTISKPSEQNEIVKIHNEFRSKIANGSEYENVVMPPASNMMEIEWDYELQLLAQTWVDQCKLSHDCISC
;
A
#
# COMPACT_ATOMS: atom_id res chain seq x y z
N PHE A 1 6.12 38.00 -21.09
CA PHE A 1 7.10 36.93 -20.87
C PHE A 1 6.88 36.38 -19.46
N LEU A 2 5.79 35.65 -19.17
CA LEU A 2 5.57 34.23 -19.49
C LEU A 2 6.80 33.37 -19.16
N CYS A 3 6.99 32.95 -17.90
CA CYS A 3 7.69 31.68 -17.59
C CYS A 3 7.64 31.22 -16.11
N TRP A 4 6.66 31.61 -15.28
CA TRP A 4 6.71 31.24 -13.84
C TRP A 4 5.40 30.68 -13.28
N THR A 5 4.48 30.20 -14.12
CA THR A 5 3.23 29.54 -13.66
C THR A 5 3.13 28.07 -14.06
N LEU A 6 4.24 27.43 -14.43
CA LEU A 6 4.29 26.01 -14.76
C LEU A 6 5.41 25.32 -13.97
N LEU A 7 5.21 25.17 -12.65
CA LEU A 7 5.82 24.08 -11.91
C LEU A 7 4.74 23.42 -11.05
N LEU A 8 4.03 22.51 -11.73
CA LEU A 8 3.58 21.24 -11.20
C LEU A 8 2.61 21.36 -10.03
N THR A 9 1.37 21.72 -10.35
CA THR A 9 0.28 20.91 -9.83
C THR A 9 0.39 19.55 -10.52
N ASP A 10 1.33 18.72 -10.08
CA ASP A 10 1.20 17.27 -10.25
C ASP A 10 0.05 16.86 -9.34
N TYR A 11 -1.14 17.18 -9.82
CA TYR A 11 -2.38 16.60 -9.38
C TYR A 11 -2.18 15.12 -9.64
N MET A 12 -1.88 14.37 -8.59
CA MET A 12 -1.87 12.92 -8.61
C MET A 12 -3.21 12.49 -9.20
N ALA A 13 -3.20 12.19 -10.50
CA ALA A 13 -4.31 11.57 -11.15
C ALA A 13 -4.37 10.16 -10.55
N LEU A 14 -5.18 10.00 -9.51
CA LEU A 14 -5.69 8.69 -9.15
C LEU A 14 -6.25 8.11 -10.44
N ALA A 15 -5.60 7.07 -10.95
CA ALA A 15 -6.04 6.39 -12.15
C ALA A 15 -7.53 6.07 -11.98
N ASP A 16 -8.36 6.57 -12.88
CA ASP A 16 -9.80 6.29 -12.93
C ASP A 16 -10.00 4.87 -13.49
N THR A 17 -9.45 3.88 -12.77
CA THR A 17 -9.56 2.47 -13.10
C THR A 17 -10.90 1.97 -12.53
N ASP A 18 -11.78 1.52 -13.42
CA ASP A 18 -13.02 0.86 -13.00
C ASP A 18 -12.71 -0.55 -12.48
N TYR A 19 -12.43 -0.66 -11.18
CA TYR A 19 -12.13 -1.94 -10.52
C TYR A 19 -13.29 -2.93 -10.55
N CYS A 20 -14.52 -2.49 -10.84
CA CYS A 20 -15.64 -3.42 -11.01
C CYS A 20 -15.50 -4.28 -12.27
N LYS A 21 -14.64 -3.88 -13.22
CA LYS A 21 -14.28 -4.71 -14.38
C LYS A 21 -13.37 -5.88 -14.03
N ILE A 22 -12.62 -5.77 -12.92
CA ILE A 22 -11.79 -6.88 -12.41
C ILE A 22 -12.70 -7.90 -11.72
N GLY A 23 -13.59 -7.41 -10.85
CA GLY A 23 -14.58 -8.22 -10.14
C GLY A 23 -15.47 -7.35 -9.27
N ASN A 24 -16.71 -7.76 -9.03
CA ASN A 24 -17.64 -7.01 -8.17
C ASN A 24 -17.22 -7.08 -6.69
N GLU A 25 -16.57 -8.17 -6.32
CA GLU A 25 -15.98 -8.46 -5.02
C GLU A 25 -14.66 -7.72 -4.76
N HIS A 26 -14.06 -7.11 -5.78
CA HIS A 26 -12.82 -6.34 -5.61
C HIS A 26 -13.03 -5.24 -4.57
N THR A 27 -12.12 -5.09 -3.61
CA THR A 27 -12.24 -4.18 -2.46
C THR A 27 -12.64 -2.76 -2.86
N LEU A 28 -12.01 -2.18 -3.90
CA LEU A 28 -12.36 -0.84 -4.39
C LEU A 28 -13.73 -0.77 -5.07
N CYS A 29 -14.23 -1.87 -5.66
CA CYS A 29 -15.57 -1.93 -6.25
C CYS A 29 -16.66 -2.13 -5.19
N SER A 30 -16.43 -3.07 -4.26
CA SER A 30 -17.38 -3.47 -3.22
C SER A 30 -17.64 -2.36 -2.21
N PHE A 31 -16.59 -1.69 -1.73
CA PHE A 31 -16.72 -0.70 -0.65
C PHE A 31 -16.72 0.73 -1.15
N ARG A 32 -16.08 1.03 -2.30
CA ARG A 32 -16.02 2.38 -2.89
C ARG A 32 -15.64 3.47 -1.88
N GLY A 33 -14.66 3.18 -1.02
CA GLY A 33 -14.18 4.09 0.02
C GLY A 33 -15.10 4.28 1.24
N LYS A 34 -16.17 3.48 1.37
CA LYS A 34 -17.04 3.52 2.56
C LYS A 34 -16.36 2.90 3.77
N ILE A 35 -16.54 3.55 4.92
CA ILE A 35 -16.07 3.06 6.22
C ILE A 35 -17.20 2.25 6.87
N SER A 36 -16.88 1.04 7.33
CA SER A 36 -17.82 0.19 8.05
C SER A 36 -18.17 0.80 9.41
N LYS A 37 -19.43 0.62 9.81
CA LYS A 37 -19.89 0.93 11.18
C LYS A 37 -19.15 0.13 12.26
N ASP A 38 -18.57 -1.01 11.89
CA ASP A 38 -17.86 -1.91 12.80
C ASP A 38 -16.57 -1.28 13.35
N CYS A 39 -16.06 -0.23 12.68
CA CYS A 39 -14.87 0.50 13.13
C CYS A 39 -15.06 1.32 14.41
N GLY A 40 -16.31 1.61 14.82
CA GLY A 40 -16.57 2.46 15.97
C GLY A 40 -15.89 3.83 15.85
N LYS A 41 -15.14 4.23 16.87
CA LYS A 41 -14.34 5.47 16.87
C LYS A 41 -12.87 5.14 16.65
N TYR A 42 -12.24 5.79 15.66
CA TYR A 42 -10.82 5.67 15.38
C TYR A 42 -10.07 6.99 15.65
N HIS A 43 -8.82 6.90 16.10
CA HIS A 43 -7.99 8.08 16.40
C HIS A 43 -7.30 8.65 15.17
N ARG A 44 -6.88 7.79 14.23
CA ARG A 44 -6.22 8.19 12.99
C ARG A 44 -6.66 7.27 11.87
N ARG A 45 -6.98 7.85 10.72
CA ARG A 45 -7.22 7.12 9.48
C ARG A 45 -6.09 7.43 8.52
N THR A 46 -5.53 6.39 7.90
CA THR A 46 -4.51 6.50 6.84
C THR A 46 -3.12 6.96 7.29
N ILE A 47 -2.13 6.52 6.51
CA ILE A 47 -0.74 6.96 6.55
C ILE A 47 -0.56 8.01 5.47
N SER A 48 -0.69 9.29 5.83
CA SER A 48 -0.62 10.42 4.89
C SER A 48 0.71 11.14 4.88
N LYS A 49 1.56 10.92 5.89
CA LYS A 49 2.84 11.62 6.01
C LYS A 49 3.91 10.89 5.18
N PRO A 50 4.62 11.58 4.26
CA PRO A 50 5.70 10.97 3.50
C PRO A 50 6.78 10.33 4.39
N SER A 51 7.04 10.89 5.56
CA SER A 51 7.98 10.31 6.52
C SER A 51 7.58 8.91 7.01
N GLU A 52 6.27 8.67 7.20
CA GLU A 52 5.76 7.38 7.65
C GLU A 52 5.76 6.36 6.51
N GLN A 53 5.41 6.81 5.29
CA GLN A 53 5.47 6.01 4.07
C GLN A 53 6.92 5.55 3.80
N ASN A 54 7.86 6.49 3.87
CA ASN A 54 9.29 6.22 3.68
C ASN A 54 9.85 5.28 4.74
N GLU A 55 9.43 5.42 6.01
CA GLU A 55 9.89 4.51 7.06
C GLU A 55 9.40 3.07 6.83
N ILE A 56 8.14 2.90 6.40
CA ILE A 56 7.61 1.59 6.05
C ILE A 56 8.40 0.96 4.90
N VAL A 57 8.60 1.70 3.80
CA VAL A 57 9.38 1.21 2.65
C VAL A 57 10.81 0.87 3.05
N LYS A 58 11.45 1.75 3.82
CA LYS A 58 12.82 1.55 4.31
C LYS A 58 12.95 0.26 5.10
N ILE A 59 12.09 0.02 6.08
CA ILE A 59 12.11 -1.20 6.90
C ILE A 59 11.95 -2.44 6.01
N HIS A 60 11.01 -2.43 5.06
CA HIS A 60 10.82 -3.57 4.15
C HIS A 60 12.09 -3.83 3.31
N ASN A 61 12.71 -2.78 2.76
CA ASN A 61 13.92 -2.91 1.94
C ASN A 61 15.14 -3.37 2.76
N GLU A 62 15.27 -2.95 4.01
CA GLU A 62 16.31 -3.45 4.92
C GLU A 62 16.19 -4.97 5.15
N PHE A 63 14.98 -5.46 5.43
CA PHE A 63 14.74 -6.90 5.59
C PHE A 63 14.92 -7.68 4.29
N ARG A 64 14.43 -7.15 3.15
CA ARG A 64 14.61 -7.78 1.83
C ARG A 64 16.09 -7.89 1.47
N SER A 65 16.88 -6.85 1.71
CA SER A 65 18.33 -6.84 1.49
C SER A 65 19.04 -7.85 2.39
N LYS A 66 18.67 -7.92 3.68
CA LYS A 66 19.21 -8.91 4.62
C LYS A 66 18.99 -10.35 4.11
N ILE A 67 17.76 -10.66 3.68
CA ILE A 67 17.42 -11.98 3.12
C ILE A 67 18.18 -12.23 1.81
N ALA A 68 18.23 -11.25 0.92
CA ALA A 68 18.88 -11.39 -0.39
C ALA A 68 20.38 -11.74 -0.28
N ASN A 69 21.05 -11.25 0.77
CA ASN A 69 22.46 -11.55 1.06
C ASN A 69 22.68 -12.89 1.78
N GLY A 70 21.65 -13.71 1.98
CA GLY A 70 21.77 -15.03 2.60
C GLY A 70 21.98 -15.00 4.12
N SER A 71 21.39 -14.02 4.80
CA SER A 71 21.55 -13.84 6.25
C SER A 71 20.62 -14.75 7.07
N GLU A 72 20.98 -14.97 8.33
CA GLU A 72 20.13 -15.64 9.32
C GLU A 72 18.96 -14.74 9.76
N TYR A 73 17.76 -15.29 9.67
CA TYR A 73 16.51 -14.71 10.17
C TYR A 73 15.82 -15.76 11.05
N GLU A 74 15.51 -15.41 12.30
CA GLU A 74 14.86 -16.32 13.28
C GLU A 74 15.54 -17.69 13.43
N ASN A 75 16.88 -17.73 13.50
CA ASN A 75 17.70 -18.94 13.59
C ASN A 75 17.64 -19.86 12.35
N VAL A 76 17.15 -19.35 11.22
CA VAL A 76 17.13 -20.05 9.93
C VAL A 76 17.98 -19.25 8.94
N VAL A 77 18.95 -19.90 8.30
CA VAL A 77 19.70 -19.32 7.19
C VAL A 77 18.81 -19.35 5.96
N MET A 78 18.41 -18.18 5.49
CA MET A 78 17.67 -18.06 4.24
C MET A 78 18.63 -18.14 3.05
N PRO A 79 18.29 -18.81 1.95
CA PRO A 79 19.14 -18.80 0.76
C PRO A 79 19.22 -17.38 0.17
N PRO A 80 20.37 -16.99 -0.40
CA PRO A 80 20.50 -15.69 -1.06
C PRO A 80 19.56 -15.62 -2.27
N ALA A 81 19.07 -14.41 -2.56
CA ALA A 81 18.18 -14.15 -3.68
C ALA A 81 18.96 -13.52 -4.84
N SER A 82 18.78 -14.04 -6.06
CA SER A 82 19.50 -13.55 -7.24
C SER A 82 18.92 -12.26 -7.84
N ASN A 83 17.67 -11.90 -7.49
CA ASN A 83 16.97 -10.77 -8.09
C ASN A 83 15.91 -10.15 -7.16
N MET A 84 16.31 -9.80 -5.92
CA MET A 84 15.41 -9.18 -4.95
C MET A 84 15.49 -7.65 -5.06
N MET A 85 14.54 -7.06 -5.79
CA MET A 85 14.48 -5.60 -5.98
C MET A 85 13.97 -4.86 -4.74
N GLU A 86 14.37 -3.60 -4.60
CA GLU A 86 13.74 -2.67 -3.65
C GLU A 86 12.29 -2.40 -4.04
N ILE A 87 11.43 -2.24 -3.03
CA ILE A 87 10.05 -1.80 -3.23
C ILE A 87 9.95 -0.29 -3.06
N GLU A 88 8.94 0.30 -3.69
CA GLU A 88 8.57 1.71 -3.55
C GLU A 88 7.16 1.86 -3.00
N TRP A 89 6.82 3.06 -2.54
CA TRP A 89 5.47 3.35 -2.08
C TRP A 89 4.54 3.57 -3.28
N ASP A 90 3.45 2.82 -3.32
CA ASP A 90 2.43 2.93 -4.36
C ASP A 90 1.10 3.45 -3.76
N TYR A 91 0.59 4.53 -4.32
CA TYR A 91 -0.62 5.20 -3.83
C TYR A 91 -1.92 4.47 -4.22
N GLU A 92 -1.91 3.69 -5.29
CA GLU A 92 -3.04 2.84 -5.69
C GLU A 92 -3.19 1.68 -4.68
N LEU A 93 -2.09 1.02 -4.34
CA LEU A 93 -2.04 -0.02 -3.31
C LEU A 93 -2.38 0.55 -1.92
N GLN A 94 -1.93 1.76 -1.59
CA GLN A 94 -2.35 2.44 -0.37
C GLN A 94 -3.87 2.63 -0.31
N LEU A 95 -4.48 3.09 -1.41
CA LEU A 95 -5.93 3.31 -1.48
C LEU A 95 -6.69 1.98 -1.29
N LEU A 96 -6.24 0.92 -1.97
CA LEU A 96 -6.80 -0.43 -1.84
C LEU A 96 -6.72 -0.92 -0.39
N ALA A 97 -5.52 -0.89 0.20
CA ALA A 97 -5.28 -1.33 1.56
C ALA A 97 -6.10 -0.53 2.58
N GLN A 98 -6.17 0.80 2.43
CA GLN A 98 -6.99 1.64 3.31
C GLN A 98 -8.48 1.31 3.19
N THR A 99 -8.98 1.09 1.97
CA THR A 99 -10.39 0.74 1.73
C THR A 99 -10.75 -0.59 2.40
N TRP A 100 -9.82 -1.54 2.46
CA TRP A 100 -10.03 -2.76 3.23
C TRP A 100 -9.96 -2.53 4.75
N VAL A 101 -8.95 -1.80 5.24
CA VAL A 101 -8.81 -1.46 6.67
C VAL A 101 -10.04 -0.73 7.21
N ASP A 102 -10.68 0.09 6.38
CA ASP A 102 -11.93 0.78 6.70
C ASP A 102 -13.12 -0.15 6.95
N GLN A 103 -12.98 -1.46 6.71
CA GLN A 103 -14.01 -2.44 7.06
C GLN A 103 -13.84 -2.98 8.49
N CYS A 104 -12.70 -2.72 9.13
CA CYS A 104 -12.37 -3.15 10.49
C CYS A 104 -12.58 -4.65 10.72
N LYS A 105 -12.25 -5.45 9.71
CA LYS A 105 -12.23 -6.92 9.75
C LYS A 105 -10.78 -7.38 9.76
N LEU A 106 -10.40 -8.16 10.77
CA LEU A 106 -9.07 -8.74 10.86
C LEU A 106 -8.99 -10.04 10.04
N SER A 107 -9.02 -9.90 8.72
CA SER A 107 -8.85 -10.99 7.75
C SER A 107 -8.31 -10.44 6.43
N HIS A 108 -7.97 -11.32 5.50
CA HIS A 108 -7.81 -10.91 4.10
C HIS A 108 -9.15 -10.44 3.53
N ASP A 109 -9.08 -9.52 2.56
CA ASP A 109 -10.24 -9.02 1.82
C ASP A 109 -10.90 -10.10 0.96
N CYS A 110 -10.15 -11.15 0.66
CA CYS A 110 -10.70 -12.38 0.14
C CYS A 110 -9.88 -13.60 0.61
N ILE A 111 -10.60 -14.68 0.95
CA ILE A 111 -10.05 -15.86 1.65
C ILE A 111 -9.58 -16.96 0.68
N SER A 112 -10.09 -16.95 -0.56
CA SER A 112 -9.86 -18.01 -1.56
C SER A 112 -9.64 -17.49 -2.98
N CYS A 113 -9.25 -16.24 -3.10
CA CYS A 113 -8.52 -15.74 -4.26
C CYS A 113 -7.04 -16.08 -4.04
#